data_AF-A0A4S4GPJ2-F1
#
_entry.id   AF-A0A4S4GPJ2-F1
#
_cell.length_a   1.000
_cell.length_b   1.000
_cell.length_c   1.000
_cell.angle_alpha   90.00
_cell.angle_beta   90.00
_cell.angle_gamma   90.00
#
_symmetry.space_group_name_H-M   'P 1'
#
loop_
_entity.id
_entity.type
_entity.pdbx_description
1 polymer ?
#
loop_
_entity_poly.entity_id
_entity_poly.type
_entity_poly.pdbx_seq_one_letter_code
_entity_poly.pdbx_strand_id
1 'polypeptide(L)'
;VYVEKAMHDVFLKGFKVGHVGKSPACLLYTSLLSAQATAPVEVETAAILPCFWIYQKVGRAILQQSADNNPFKLWIDTYSDEAFEASTLRAIEICDELACNAGTETVKKMTEMFVLCTKLEWMFWDSAWTLEKWKI
;
A
#
# COMPACT_ATOMS: atom_id res chain seq x y z
N VAL A 1 3.26 7.38 -9.77
CA VAL A 1 2.16 7.68 -10.72
C VAL A 1 2.29 6.96 -12.07
N TYR A 2 3.47 6.91 -12.71
CA TYR A 2 3.59 6.28 -14.05
C TYR A 2 3.34 4.76 -14.05
N VAL A 3 3.88 4.02 -13.08
CA VAL A 3 3.71 2.55 -12.96
C VAL A 3 2.25 2.16 -12.70
N GLU A 4 1.60 2.80 -11.72
CA GLU A 4 0.19 2.57 -11.38
C GLU A 4 -0.74 2.86 -12.57
N LYS A 5 -0.55 4.01 -13.24
CA LYS A 5 -1.36 4.40 -14.39
C LYS A 5 -1.20 3.42 -15.55
N ALA A 6 0.03 2.98 -15.82
CA ALA A 6 0.30 1.96 -16.85
C ALA A 6 -0.38 0.61 -16.52
N MET A 7 -0.41 0.21 -15.25
CA MET A 7 -1.12 -1.00 -14.83
C MET A 7 -2.64 -0.86 -14.99
N HIS A 8 -3.22 0.26 -14.59
CA HIS A 8 -4.64 0.54 -14.80
C HIS A 8 -5.02 0.51 -16.28
N ASP A 9 -4.20 1.11 -17.15
CA ASP A 9 -4.44 1.08 -18.59
C ASP A 9 -4.40 -0.35 -19.17
N VAL A 10 -3.58 -1.25 -18.61
CA VAL A 10 -3.52 -2.67 -19.02
C VAL A 10 -4.72 -3.45 -18.49
N PHE A 11 -5.02 -3.36 -17.20
CA PHE A 11 -6.06 -4.19 -16.57
C PHE A 11 -7.49 -3.72 -16.86
N LEU A 12 -7.69 -2.41 -17.07
CA LEU A 12 -9.01 -1.85 -17.36
C LEU A 12 -9.31 -1.79 -18.87
N LYS A 13 -8.36 -2.19 -19.72
CA LYS A 13 -8.55 -2.21 -21.17
C LYS A 13 -9.74 -3.09 -21.54
N GLY A 14 -10.75 -2.49 -22.16
CA GLY A 14 -11.98 -3.18 -22.57
C GLY A 14 -13.09 -3.24 -21.52
N PHE A 15 -12.85 -2.76 -20.29
CA PHE A 15 -13.88 -2.60 -19.28
C PHE A 15 -14.53 -1.22 -19.40
N LYS A 16 -15.88 -1.17 -19.38
CA LYS A 16 -16.60 0.08 -19.17
C LYS A 16 -16.58 0.39 -17.68
N VAL A 17 -15.61 1.18 -17.25
CA VAL A 17 -15.52 1.65 -15.86
C VAL A 17 -16.66 2.64 -15.62
N GLY A 18 -17.64 2.26 -14.81
CA GLY A 18 -18.76 3.11 -14.41
C GLY A 18 -18.35 4.18 -13.39
N HIS A 19 -19.32 4.72 -12.63
CA HIS A 19 -19.01 5.70 -11.59
C HIS A 19 -18.06 5.09 -10.53
N VAL A 20 -16.87 5.67 -10.42
CA VAL A 20 -15.80 5.19 -9.51
C VAL A 20 -15.92 5.93 -8.19
N GLY A 21 -16.59 5.32 -7.21
CA GLY A 21 -16.57 5.77 -5.82
C GLY A 21 -15.51 5.00 -5.03
N LYS A 22 -14.96 5.61 -3.96
CA LYS A 22 -14.14 4.88 -3.00
C LYS A 22 -15.03 3.87 -2.24
N SER A 23 -14.55 2.64 -2.06
CA SER A 23 -15.13 1.74 -1.04
C SER A 23 -15.01 2.38 0.35
N PRO A 24 -15.86 2.00 1.32
CA PRO A 24 -15.71 2.44 2.71
C PRO A 24 -14.28 2.26 3.25
N ALA A 25 -13.63 1.11 3.01
CA ALA A 25 -12.25 0.87 3.41
C ALA A 25 -11.25 1.82 2.71
N CYS A 26 -11.40 2.03 1.41
CA CYS A 26 -10.55 2.97 0.67
C CYS A 26 -10.71 4.42 1.16
N LEU A 27 -11.95 4.83 1.46
CA LEU A 27 -12.21 6.16 2.02
C LEU A 27 -11.60 6.29 3.41
N LEU A 28 -11.75 5.29 4.28
CA LEU A 28 -11.15 5.30 5.62
C LEU A 28 -9.64 5.43 5.54
N TYR A 29 -8.99 4.61 4.72
CA TYR A 29 -7.53 4.61 4.62
C TYR A 29 -6.99 5.92 4.06
N THR A 30 -7.55 6.41 2.96
CA THR A 30 -7.11 7.68 2.36
C THR A 30 -7.41 8.90 3.24
N SER A 31 -8.50 8.86 4.02
CA SER A 31 -8.79 9.90 5.02
C SER A 31 -7.78 9.88 6.18
N LEU A 32 -7.40 8.69 6.66
CA LEU A 32 -6.39 8.55 7.71
C LEU A 32 -5.03 9.13 7.26
N LEU A 33 -4.60 8.78 6.04
CA LEU A 33 -3.36 9.30 5.46
C LEU A 33 -3.42 10.83 5.33
N SER A 34 -4.54 11.37 4.82
CA SER A 34 -4.73 12.82 4.71
C SER A 34 -4.68 13.52 6.08
N ALA A 35 -5.17 12.88 7.13
CA ALA A 35 -5.10 13.40 8.49
C ALA A 35 -3.68 13.43 9.07
N GLN A 36 -2.72 12.68 8.50
CA GLN A 36 -1.32 12.73 8.92
C GLN A 36 -0.56 13.95 8.38
N ALA A 37 -1.15 14.73 7.46
CA ALA A 37 -0.48 15.89 6.86
C ALA A 37 -0.06 16.98 7.87
N THR A 38 -0.58 16.95 9.11
CA THR A 38 -0.19 17.84 10.20
C THR A 38 0.51 17.13 11.36
N ALA A 39 0.76 15.83 11.23
CA ALA A 39 1.48 15.03 12.21
C ALA A 39 3.00 15.25 12.08
N PRO A 40 3.80 14.83 13.10
CA PRO A 40 5.24 14.73 12.92
C PRO A 40 5.59 13.85 11.71
N VAL A 41 6.60 14.26 10.94
CA VAL A 41 7.01 13.60 9.70
C VAL A 41 7.36 12.12 9.90
N GLU A 42 7.83 11.77 11.09
CA GLU A 42 8.15 10.41 11.49
C GLU A 42 6.90 9.52 11.50
N VAL A 43 5.78 10.05 11.99
CA VAL A 43 4.49 9.34 12.05
C VAL A 43 3.89 9.20 10.65
N GLU A 44 3.96 10.25 9.83
CA GLU A 44 3.53 10.19 8.42
C GLU A 44 4.34 9.16 7.62
N THR A 45 5.66 9.12 7.81
CA THR A 45 6.54 8.12 7.19
C THR A 45 6.13 6.71 7.58
N ALA A 46 5.87 6.48 8.87
CA ALA A 46 5.41 5.17 9.36
C ALA A 46 4.02 4.79 8.84
N ALA A 47 3.15 5.76 8.53
CA ALA A 47 1.83 5.52 7.94
C ALA A 47 1.91 5.01 6.49
N ILE A 48 2.90 5.49 5.72
CA ILE A 48 3.06 5.17 4.30
C ILE A 48 3.87 3.88 4.09
N LEU A 49 4.79 3.56 5.00
CA LEU A 49 5.70 2.42 4.88
C LEU A 49 5.01 1.07 4.56
N PRO A 50 3.85 0.71 5.14
CA PRO A 50 3.16 -0.54 4.81
C PRO A 50 2.84 -0.70 3.32
N CYS A 51 2.54 0.39 2.59
CA CYS A 51 2.24 0.33 1.16
C CYS A 51 3.42 -0.25 0.35
N PHE A 52 4.66 0.13 0.69
CA PHE A 52 5.86 -0.40 0.03
C PHE A 52 6.16 -1.81 0.50
N TRP A 53 6.14 -2.02 1.80
CA TRP A 53 6.62 -3.25 2.40
C TRP A 53 5.71 -4.45 2.12
N ILE A 54 4.39 -4.26 2.28
CA ILE A 54 3.42 -5.34 2.11
C ILE A 54 3.33 -5.73 0.64
N TYR A 55 3.25 -4.77 -0.28
CA TYR A 55 3.16 -5.07 -1.71
C TYR A 55 4.40 -5.83 -2.20
N GLN A 56 5.60 -5.44 -1.76
CA GLN A 56 6.82 -6.17 -2.11
C GLN A 56 6.79 -7.62 -1.59
N LYS A 57 6.42 -7.81 -0.32
CA LYS A 57 6.34 -9.13 0.30
C LYS A 57 5.32 -10.03 -0.39
N VAL A 58 4.14 -9.50 -0.68
CA VAL A 58 3.06 -10.22 -1.37
C VAL A 58 3.46 -10.56 -2.80
N GLY A 59 4.01 -9.60 -3.55
CA GLY A 59 4.49 -9.82 -4.93
C GLY A 59 5.51 -10.96 -5.01
N ARG A 60 6.51 -10.97 -4.11
CA ARG A 60 7.51 -12.04 -4.02
C ARG A 60 6.92 -13.38 -3.63
N ALA A 61 6.01 -13.41 -2.65
CA ALA A 61 5.37 -14.64 -2.20
C ALA A 61 4.53 -15.28 -3.31
N ILE A 62 3.84 -14.46 -4.12
CA ILE A 62 3.05 -14.93 -5.27
C ILE A 62 3.99 -15.40 -6.40
N LEU A 63 5.07 -14.66 -6.70
CA LEU A 63 6.01 -15.02 -7.76
C LEU A 63 6.56 -16.45 -7.59
N GLN A 64 6.89 -16.85 -6.36
CA GLN A 64 7.39 -18.20 -6.05
C GLN A 64 6.41 -19.33 -6.35
N GLN A 65 5.11 -19.01 -6.49
CA GLN A 65 4.02 -19.96 -6.66
C GLN A 65 3.25 -19.76 -7.96
N SER A 66 3.61 -18.73 -8.75
CA SER A 66 2.84 -18.31 -9.92
C SER A 66 3.11 -19.22 -11.13
N ALA A 67 2.05 -19.57 -11.86
CA ALA A 67 2.16 -20.24 -13.14
C ALA A 67 2.57 -19.25 -14.25
N ASP A 68 3.22 -19.76 -15.32
CA ASP A 68 3.72 -18.94 -16.42
C ASP A 68 2.63 -18.11 -17.14
N ASN A 69 1.40 -18.60 -17.18
CA ASN A 69 0.25 -17.96 -17.84
C ASN A 69 -0.68 -17.21 -16.86
N ASN A 70 -0.14 -16.65 -15.78
CA ASN A 70 -0.96 -15.91 -14.81
C ASN A 70 -1.46 -14.58 -15.40
N PRO A 71 -2.79 -14.33 -15.45
CA PRO A 71 -3.35 -13.08 -15.98
C PRO A 71 -2.91 -11.83 -15.19
N PHE A 72 -2.44 -11.99 -13.94
CA PHE A 72 -1.94 -10.92 -13.10
C PHE A 72 -0.40 -10.79 -13.12
N LYS A 73 0.27 -11.44 -14.07
CA LYS A 73 1.74 -11.45 -14.16
C LYS A 73 2.36 -10.05 -14.11
N LEU A 74 1.77 -9.07 -14.82
CA LEU A 74 2.28 -7.68 -14.78
C LEU A 74 2.28 -7.08 -13.36
N TRP A 75 1.25 -7.36 -12.57
CA TRP A 75 1.17 -6.90 -11.17
C TRP A 75 2.23 -7.60 -10.32
N ILE A 76 2.37 -8.92 -10.48
CA ILE A 76 3.35 -9.72 -9.74
C ILE A 76 4.76 -9.26 -10.07
N ASP A 77 5.09 -9.14 -11.35
CA ASP A 77 6.41 -8.69 -11.83
C ASP A 77 6.71 -7.29 -11.26
N THR A 78 5.76 -6.35 -11.31
CA THR A 78 5.96 -4.98 -10.80
C THR A 78 6.37 -4.95 -9.32
N TYR A 79 5.68 -5.69 -8.46
CA TYR A 79 5.94 -5.65 -7.02
C TYR A 79 7.03 -6.64 -6.56
N SER A 80 7.44 -7.57 -7.42
CA SER A 80 8.58 -8.46 -7.16
C SER A 80 9.89 -7.97 -7.77
N ASP A 81 9.85 -6.92 -8.60
CA ASP A 81 10.99 -6.33 -9.30
C ASP A 81 12.04 -5.72 -8.35
N GLU A 82 13.30 -5.77 -8.78
CA GLU A 82 14.45 -5.24 -8.03
C GLU A 82 14.37 -3.72 -7.82
N ALA A 83 13.81 -2.96 -8.77
CA ALA A 83 13.64 -1.52 -8.61
C ALA A 83 12.58 -1.17 -7.55
N PHE A 84 11.53 -1.99 -7.44
CA PHE A 84 10.54 -1.84 -6.36
C PHE A 84 11.16 -2.25 -5.02
N GLU A 85 11.97 -3.32 -4.98
CA GLU A 85 12.76 -3.67 -3.78
C GLU A 85 13.64 -2.52 -3.31
N ALA A 86 14.42 -1.90 -4.19
CA ALA A 86 15.29 -0.79 -3.83
C ALA A 86 14.49 0.40 -3.28
N SER A 87 13.29 0.64 -3.82
CA SER A 87 12.38 1.68 -3.31
C SER A 87 11.85 1.34 -1.91
N THR A 88 11.47 0.07 -1.68
CA THR A 88 11.02 -0.40 -0.37
C THR A 88 12.12 -0.34 0.67
N LEU A 89 13.34 -0.78 0.34
CA LEU A 89 14.49 -0.69 1.24
C LEU A 89 14.78 0.75 1.63
N ARG A 90 14.79 1.67 0.67
CA ARG A 90 14.96 3.10 0.96
C ARG A 90 13.87 3.64 1.88
N ALA A 91 12.61 3.23 1.70
CA ALA A 91 11.52 3.66 2.57
C ALA A 91 11.70 3.15 4.01
N ILE A 92 12.19 1.91 4.18
CA ILE A 92 12.54 1.34 5.49
C ILE A 92 13.69 2.13 6.12
N GLU A 93 14.77 2.38 5.38
CA GLU A 93 15.94 3.13 5.85
C GLU A 93 15.57 4.53 6.34
N ILE A 94 14.74 5.27 5.57
CA ILE A 94 14.25 6.60 5.98
C ILE A 94 13.43 6.50 7.29
N CYS A 95 12.55 5.52 7.40
CA CYS A 95 11.74 5.32 8.60
C CYS A 95 12.61 4.99 9.82
N ASP A 96 13.62 4.15 9.64
CA ASP A 96 14.56 3.76 10.69
C ASP A 96 15.43 4.95 11.14
N GLU A 97 15.96 5.75 10.20
CA GLU A 97 16.72 6.97 10.50
C GLU A 97 15.89 7.97 11.31
N LEU A 98 14.61 8.16 10.95
CA LEU A 98 13.70 9.02 11.70
C LEU A 98 13.42 8.46 13.10
N ALA A 99 13.20 7.15 13.22
CA ALA A 99 12.96 6.51 14.51
C ALA A 99 14.18 6.62 15.44
N CYS A 100 15.41 6.45 14.92
CA CYS A 100 16.65 6.57 15.70
C CYS A 100 16.86 7.97 16.29
N ASN A 101 16.38 9.01 15.61
CA ASN A 101 16.51 10.40 16.04
C ASN A 101 15.30 10.90 16.85
N ALA A 102 14.23 10.11 16.92
CA ALA A 102 12.98 10.47 17.59
C ALA A 102 12.98 10.10 19.08
N GLY A 103 12.17 10.83 19.85
CA GLY A 103 11.90 10.48 21.25
C GLY A 103 11.01 9.23 21.37
N THR A 104 11.05 8.55 22.52
CA THR A 104 10.31 7.30 22.78
C THR A 104 8.82 7.39 22.47
N GLU A 105 8.17 8.53 22.79
CA GLU A 105 6.75 8.73 22.52
C GLU A 105 6.44 8.84 21.03
N THR A 106 7.32 9.46 20.24
CA THR A 106 7.19 9.53 18.78
C THR A 106 7.36 8.15 18.17
N VAL A 107 8.37 7.38 18.60
CA VAL A 107 8.60 6.00 18.12
C VAL A 107 7.39 5.10 18.42
N LYS A 108 6.76 5.28 19.58
CA LYS A 108 5.51 4.58 19.91
C LYS A 108 4.39 4.93 18.91
N LYS A 109 4.19 6.21 18.61
CA LYS A 109 3.19 6.67 17.62
C LYS A 109 3.49 6.16 16.21
N MET A 110 4.76 6.14 15.81
CA MET A 110 5.18 5.54 14.53
C MET A 110 4.75 4.07 14.47
N THR A 111 5.02 3.30 15.53
CA THR A 111 4.67 1.87 15.60
C THR A 111 3.15 1.66 15.53
N GLU A 112 2.39 2.44 16.31
CA GLU A 112 0.92 2.37 16.31
C GLU A 112 0.34 2.70 14.94
N MET A 113 0.88 3.73 14.28
CA MET A 113 0.46 4.15 12.94
C MET A 113 0.79 3.11 11.87
N PHE A 114 1.99 2.54 11.91
CA PHE A 114 2.41 1.46 11.01
C PHE A 114 1.50 0.24 11.12
N VAL A 115 1.19 -0.18 12.36
CA VAL A 115 0.29 -1.32 12.63
C VAL A 115 -1.12 -1.03 12.15
N LEU A 116 -1.63 0.19 12.36
CA LEU A 116 -2.94 0.60 11.88
C LEU A 116 -3.02 0.57 10.35
N CYS A 117 -2.05 1.17 9.67
CA CYS A 117 -2.01 1.19 8.20
C CYS A 117 -1.84 -0.22 7.61
N THR A 118 -1.09 -1.11 8.27
CA THR A 118 -1.02 -2.53 7.91
C THR A 118 -2.40 -3.23 7.98
N LYS A 119 -3.22 -2.93 9.00
CA LYS A 119 -4.60 -3.45 9.07
C LYS A 119 -5.46 -2.88 7.95
N LEU A 120 -5.28 -1.60 7.62
CA LEU A 120 -6.02 -0.95 6.53
C LEU A 120 -5.64 -1.48 5.15
N GLU A 121 -4.38 -1.87 4.93
CA GLU A 121 -3.98 -2.61 3.72
C GLU A 121 -4.74 -3.93 3.59
N TRP A 122 -4.84 -4.70 4.67
CA TRP A 122 -5.65 -5.93 4.67
C TRP A 122 -7.13 -5.63 4.36
N MET A 123 -7.71 -4.61 4.99
CA MET A 123 -9.09 -4.19 4.72
C MET A 123 -9.27 -3.70 3.28
N PHE A 124 -8.26 -3.08 2.68
CA PHE A 124 -8.29 -2.67 1.28
C PHE A 124 -8.39 -3.89 0.36
N TRP A 125 -7.57 -4.93 0.58
CA TRP A 125 -7.66 -6.20 -0.14
C TRP A 125 -9.01 -6.88 0.03
N ASP A 126 -9.51 -6.96 1.26
CA ASP A 126 -10.81 -7.54 1.58
C ASP A 126 -11.97 -6.77 0.92
N SER A 127 -11.87 -5.44 0.85
CA SER A 127 -12.89 -4.60 0.21
C SER A 127 -13.02 -4.88 -1.29
N ALA A 128 -11.91 -5.17 -1.97
CA ALA A 128 -11.91 -5.55 -3.37
C ALA A 128 -12.47 -6.98 -3.56
N TRP A 129 -12.10 -7.90 -2.66
CA TRP A 129 -12.56 -9.29 -2.71
C TRP A 129 -14.07 -9.42 -2.48
N THR A 130 -14.60 -8.67 -1.51
CA THR A 130 -16.02 -8.70 -1.13
C THR A 130 -16.87 -7.71 -1.94
N LEU A 131 -16.25 -6.92 -2.82
CA LEU A 131 -16.88 -5.81 -3.54
C LEU A 131 -17.64 -4.88 -2.60
N GLU A 132 -16.95 -4.45 -1.53
CA GLU A 132 -17.52 -3.69 -0.41
C GLU A 132 -18.32 -2.48 -0.88
N LYS A 133 -19.53 -2.33 -0.32
CA LYS A 133 -20.41 -1.19 -0.53
C LYS A 133 -20.83 -0.58 0.79
N TRP A 134 -21.27 0.66 0.73
CA TRP A 134 -22.02 1.28 1.83
C TRP A 134 -23.26 0.45 2.14
N LYS A 135 -23.54 0.28 3.43
CA LYS A 135 -24.72 -0.47 3.92
C LYS A 135 -26.00 0.37 3.99
N ILE A 136 -25.98 1.56 3.38
CA ILE A 136 -27.06 2.55 3.37
C ILE A 136 -27.30 3.05 1.96
#